data_AF-A0QYK9-F1
#
_entry.id   AF-A0QYK9-F1
#
_cell.length_a   1.000
_cell.length_b   1.000
_cell.length_c   1.000
_cell.angle_alpha   90.00
_cell.angle_beta   90.00
_cell.angle_gamma   90.00
#
_symmetry.space_group_name_H-M   'P 1'
#
loop_
_entity.id
_entity.type
_entity.pdbx_description
1 polymer ?
#
loop_
_entity_poly.entity_id
_entity_poly.type
_entity_poly.pdbx_seq_one_letter_code
_entity_poly.pdbx_strand_id
1 'polypeptide(L)'
;MTATDPDWITPAAMAIPPDGYFELERGRYGPVFPRTPACHGFSIIAKVKEGREEAVRAYGKQIQDAVADTPEVLAPLRLHYLRWLLFDVGSGLHFQYQGIFDTDFDKYTEDAVQLFSATGITTVFTNLEGFPALRT
;
A
#
# COMPACT_ATOMS: atom_id res chain seq x y z
N MET A 1 20.27 8.98 33.93
CA MET A 1 19.27 9.54 33.00
C MET A 1 18.20 8.49 32.86
N THR A 2 16.97 8.78 33.27
CA THR A 2 15.82 7.90 33.06
C THR A 2 15.62 7.76 31.55
N ALA A 3 15.49 6.52 31.05
CA ALA A 3 15.13 6.29 29.67
C ALA A 3 13.82 7.02 29.39
N THR A 4 13.82 7.96 28.45
CA THR A 4 12.59 8.56 27.94
C THR A 4 11.76 7.42 27.37
N ASP A 5 10.50 7.35 27.78
CA ASP A 5 9.57 6.39 27.19
C ASP A 5 9.56 6.56 25.66
N PRO A 6 9.51 5.47 24.88
CA PRO A 6 9.51 5.57 23.43
C PRO A 6 8.31 6.38 22.93
N ASP A 7 8.50 7.34 22.02
CA ASP A 7 7.42 8.23 21.54
C ASP A 7 6.17 7.49 21.05
N TRP A 8 6.30 6.25 20.56
CA TRP A 8 5.17 5.42 20.09
C TRP A 8 4.19 4.96 21.17
N ILE A 9 4.55 5.05 22.47
CA ILE A 9 3.64 4.68 23.56
C ILE A 9 2.60 5.76 23.87
N THR A 10 2.85 6.99 23.42
CA THR A 10 1.93 8.11 23.63
C THR A 10 0.94 8.15 22.47
N PRO A 11 -0.37 7.95 22.69
CA PRO A 11 -1.35 7.99 21.62
C PRO A 11 -1.37 9.36 20.93
N ALA A 12 -1.32 9.35 19.60
CA ALA A 12 -1.42 10.54 18.78
C ALA A 12 -2.39 10.32 17.62
N ALA A 13 -3.18 11.33 17.32
CA ALA A 13 -4.09 11.35 16.17
C ALA A 13 -3.81 12.59 15.33
N MET A 14 -3.87 12.44 14.02
CA MET A 14 -3.64 13.53 13.07
C MET A 14 -4.65 13.44 11.93
N ALA A 15 -5.36 14.53 11.68
CA ALA A 15 -6.24 14.65 10.52
C ALA A 15 -5.43 15.19 9.34
N ILE A 16 -5.46 14.47 8.22
CA ILE A 16 -4.89 14.93 6.95
C ILE A 16 -5.92 15.82 6.24
N PRO A 17 -5.53 17.00 5.72
CA PRO A 17 -6.43 17.85 4.94
C PRO A 17 -7.01 17.14 3.70
N PRO A 18 -8.13 17.62 3.13
CA PRO A 18 -8.74 17.02 1.93
C PRO A 18 -7.76 16.88 0.75
N ASP A 19 -6.83 17.83 0.61
CA ASP A 19 -5.83 17.81 -0.46
C ASP A 19 -4.70 16.78 -0.23
N GLY A 20 -4.59 16.21 0.98
CA GLY A 20 -3.65 15.14 1.29
C GLY A 20 -2.32 15.58 1.92
N TYR A 21 -2.04 16.88 2.02
CA TYR A 21 -0.77 17.41 2.52
C TYR A 21 -0.97 18.69 3.35
N PHE A 22 -0.05 18.94 4.28
CA PHE A 22 0.03 20.22 5.02
C PHE A 22 0.82 21.25 4.23
N GLU A 23 1.89 20.81 3.57
CA GLU A 23 2.71 21.59 2.64
C GLU A 23 2.86 20.78 1.35
N LEU A 24 2.68 21.43 0.19
CA LEU A 24 2.80 20.76 -1.10
C LEU A 24 4.28 20.58 -1.45
N GLU A 25 4.80 19.39 -1.22
CA GLU A 25 6.11 18.96 -1.70
C GLU A 25 5.95 18.11 -2.96
N ARG A 26 6.67 18.45 -4.04
CA ARG A 26 6.64 17.68 -5.29
C ARG A 26 7.77 16.66 -5.31
N GLY A 27 7.40 15.39 -5.30
CA GLY A 27 8.26 14.25 -5.57
C GLY A 27 8.36 13.91 -7.06
N ARG A 28 8.99 12.78 -7.35
CA ARG A 28 9.22 12.23 -8.70
C ARG A 28 7.93 11.73 -9.34
N TYR A 29 7.01 11.13 -8.58
CA TYR A 29 5.77 10.54 -9.10
C TYR A 29 4.51 11.31 -8.71
N GLY A 30 4.63 12.34 -7.87
CA GLY A 30 3.51 13.16 -7.43
C GLY A 30 3.82 13.94 -6.17
N PRO A 31 2.80 14.52 -5.50
CA PRO A 31 2.96 15.10 -4.19
C PRO A 31 3.47 14.07 -3.17
N VAL A 32 4.40 14.48 -2.30
CA VAL A 32 4.84 13.66 -1.17
C VAL A 32 3.81 13.76 -0.05
N PHE A 33 3.29 12.62 0.39
CA PHE A 33 2.36 12.57 1.50
C PHE A 33 3.10 12.74 2.84
N PRO A 34 2.53 13.51 3.79
CA PRO A 34 3.19 13.81 5.05
C PRO A 34 3.39 12.53 5.88
N ARG A 35 4.50 12.49 6.62
CA ARG A 35 4.70 11.48 7.66
C ARG A 35 3.67 11.70 8.78
N THR A 36 3.00 10.63 9.19
CA THR A 36 2.03 10.65 10.29
C THR A 36 2.64 10.07 11.57
N PRO A 37 1.96 10.14 12.73
CA PRO A 37 2.37 9.39 13.92
C PRO A 37 2.48 7.88 13.68
N ALA A 38 1.75 7.33 12.69
CA ALA A 38 1.89 5.95 12.24
C ALA A 38 2.97 5.79 11.13
N CYS A 39 3.89 6.75 10.94
CA CYS A 39 4.83 6.83 9.83
C CYS A 39 4.17 7.17 8.47
N HIS A 40 4.80 6.80 7.35
CA HIS A 40 4.20 6.95 6.02
C HIS A 40 3.21 5.83 5.75
N GLY A 41 2.19 6.10 4.95
CA GLY A 41 1.21 5.09 4.59
C GLY A 41 0.16 5.58 3.60
N PHE A 42 -0.64 4.65 3.11
CA PHE A 42 -1.78 4.94 2.24
C PHE A 42 -2.93 3.97 2.51
N SER A 43 -4.13 4.39 2.08
CA SER A 43 -5.30 3.53 1.94
C SER A 43 -5.89 3.72 0.56
N ILE A 44 -5.93 2.65 -0.22
CA ILE A 44 -6.64 2.60 -1.50
C ILE A 44 -7.90 1.78 -1.27
N ILE A 45 -9.05 2.32 -1.66
CA ILE A 45 -10.31 1.59 -1.71
C ILE A 45 -10.86 1.76 -3.11
N ALA A 46 -11.02 0.66 -3.85
CA ALA A 46 -11.54 0.70 -5.20
C ALA A 46 -12.43 -0.51 -5.47
N LYS A 47 -13.46 -0.30 -6.31
CA LYS A 47 -14.32 -1.37 -6.77
C LYS A 47 -13.54 -2.33 -7.65
N VAL A 48 -13.75 -3.63 -7.47
CA VAL A 48 -13.19 -4.67 -8.33
C VAL A 48 -13.98 -4.68 -9.64
N LYS A 49 -13.27 -4.71 -10.78
CA LYS A 49 -13.90 -4.87 -12.10
C LYS A 49 -14.67 -6.19 -12.14
N GLU A 50 -15.83 -6.19 -12.79
CA GLU A 50 -16.65 -7.39 -12.97
C GLU A 50 -15.83 -8.55 -13.57
N GLY A 51 -15.96 -9.74 -12.97
CA GLY A 51 -15.25 -10.95 -13.42
C GLY A 51 -13.76 -11.01 -13.05
N ARG A 52 -13.27 -10.07 -12.22
CA ARG A 52 -11.85 -10.04 -11.77
C ARG A 52 -11.66 -10.48 -10.32
N GLU A 53 -12.70 -10.97 -9.66
CA GLU A 53 -12.68 -11.38 -8.25
C GLU A 53 -11.64 -12.47 -8.01
N GLU A 54 -11.60 -13.48 -8.88
CA GLU A 54 -10.63 -14.57 -8.78
C GLU A 54 -9.20 -14.07 -9.00
N ALA A 55 -8.99 -13.13 -9.92
CA ALA A 55 -7.66 -12.55 -10.18
C ALA A 55 -7.12 -11.81 -8.94
N VAL A 56 -7.97 -11.04 -8.24
CA VAL A 56 -7.58 -10.35 -7.00
C VAL A 56 -7.25 -11.36 -5.89
N ARG A 57 -8.01 -12.45 -5.77
CA ARG A 57 -7.73 -13.51 -4.78
C ARG A 57 -6.44 -14.27 -5.09
N ALA A 58 -6.21 -14.60 -6.37
CA ALA A 58 -5.00 -15.26 -6.83
C ALA A 58 -3.75 -14.43 -6.54
N TYR A 59 -3.83 -13.10 -6.71
CA TYR A 59 -2.74 -12.19 -6.35
C TYR A 59 -2.35 -12.28 -4.86
N GLY A 60 -3.34 -12.36 -3.96
CA GLY A 60 -3.10 -12.61 -2.53
C GLY A 60 -2.32 -13.91 -2.28
N LYS A 61 -2.68 -14.97 -3.01
CA LYS A 61 -1.99 -16.27 -2.92
C LYS A 61 -0.55 -16.21 -3.44
N GLN A 62 -0.30 -15.46 -4.51
CA GLN A 62 1.05 -15.27 -5.06
C GLN A 62 1.99 -14.60 -4.05
N ILE A 63 1.52 -13.58 -3.31
CA ILE A 63 2.33 -13.01 -2.22
C ILE A 63 2.56 -14.00 -1.11
N GLN A 64 1.53 -14.72 -0.68
CA GLN A 64 1.67 -15.73 0.37
C GLN A 64 2.76 -16.74 -0.01
N ASP A 65 2.75 -17.21 -1.26
CA ASP A 65 3.73 -18.18 -1.75
C ASP A 65 5.12 -17.59 -1.86
N ALA A 66 5.25 -16.33 -2.33
CA ALA A 66 6.53 -15.65 -2.39
C ALA A 66 7.15 -15.44 -1.00
N VAL A 67 6.35 -15.10 0.01
CA VAL A 67 6.82 -14.96 1.40
C VAL A 67 7.16 -16.33 2.02
N ALA A 68 6.40 -17.38 1.69
CA ALA A 68 6.69 -18.72 2.16
C ALA A 68 8.02 -19.26 1.59
N ASP A 69 8.30 -18.96 0.32
CA ASP A 69 9.55 -19.34 -0.35
C ASP A 69 10.74 -18.47 0.09
N THR A 70 10.54 -17.16 0.15
CA THR A 70 11.55 -16.16 0.54
C THR A 70 10.96 -15.22 1.61
N PRO A 71 11.18 -15.48 2.91
CA PRO A 71 10.59 -14.68 3.99
C PRO A 71 10.89 -13.17 3.94
N GLU A 72 12.05 -12.80 3.39
CA GLU A 72 12.52 -11.41 3.28
C GLU A 72 12.11 -10.73 1.96
N VAL A 73 11.27 -11.37 1.13
CA VAL A 73 10.92 -10.85 -0.20
C VAL A 73 10.30 -9.44 -0.16
N LEU A 74 9.59 -9.11 0.93
CA LEU A 74 8.99 -7.78 1.12
C LEU A 74 9.88 -6.78 1.88
N ALA A 75 11.07 -7.19 2.34
CA ALA A 75 11.97 -6.34 3.14
C ALA A 75 12.32 -4.98 2.49
N PRO A 76 12.50 -4.88 1.15
CA PRO A 76 12.74 -3.58 0.51
C PRO A 76 11.65 -2.54 0.78
N LEU A 77 10.40 -2.97 0.97
CA LEU A 77 9.25 -2.08 1.18
C LEU A 77 9.20 -1.44 2.58
N ARG A 78 10.09 -1.83 3.50
CA ARG A 78 10.18 -1.28 4.87
C ARG A 78 8.83 -1.23 5.59
N LEU A 79 8.06 -2.32 5.50
CA LEU A 79 6.70 -2.41 5.99
C LEU A 79 6.66 -2.54 7.52
N HIS A 80 5.83 -1.72 8.15
CA HIS A 80 5.33 -1.96 9.51
C HIS A 80 4.00 -2.71 9.48
N TYR A 81 3.20 -2.45 8.44
CA TYR A 81 1.89 -3.04 8.28
C TYR A 81 1.49 -3.12 6.81
N LEU A 82 0.90 -4.25 6.43
CA LEU A 82 0.30 -4.44 5.12
C LEU A 82 -0.98 -5.24 5.26
N ARG A 83 -2.07 -4.75 4.66
CA ARG A 83 -3.34 -5.48 4.67
C ARG A 83 -4.11 -5.29 3.39
N TRP A 84 -4.60 -6.42 2.88
CA TRP A 84 -5.56 -6.51 1.80
C TRP A 84 -6.89 -7.05 2.32
N LEU A 85 -7.96 -6.36 1.94
CA LEU A 85 -9.32 -6.73 2.30
C LEU A 85 -10.19 -6.72 1.05
N LEU A 86 -10.98 -7.77 0.88
CA LEU A 86 -12.07 -7.80 -0.09
C LEU A 86 -13.38 -7.83 0.68
N PHE A 87 -14.28 -6.90 0.38
CA PHE A 87 -15.57 -6.80 1.03
C PHE A 87 -16.61 -6.23 0.07
N ASP A 88 -17.87 -6.64 0.23
CA ASP A 88 -18.99 -6.12 -0.53
C ASP A 88 -19.67 -5.00 0.26
N VAL A 89 -20.02 -3.91 -0.41
CA VAL A 89 -20.72 -2.75 0.18
C VAL A 89 -22.15 -2.58 -0.34
N GLY A 90 -22.69 -3.60 -1.01
CA GLY A 90 -24.03 -3.64 -1.62
C GLY A 90 -24.06 -3.18 -3.08
N SER A 91 -23.04 -2.44 -3.53
CA SER A 91 -22.86 -2.01 -4.93
C SER A 91 -21.81 -2.85 -5.68
N GLY A 92 -21.35 -3.95 -5.09
CA GLY A 92 -20.36 -4.87 -5.62
C GLY A 92 -19.08 -4.94 -4.77
N LEU A 93 -18.19 -5.84 -5.16
CA LEU A 93 -16.97 -6.16 -4.43
C LEU A 93 -15.97 -5.00 -4.49
N HIS A 94 -15.45 -4.61 -3.33
CA HIS A 94 -14.38 -3.62 -3.19
C HIS A 94 -13.13 -4.26 -2.63
N PHE A 95 -12.00 -3.75 -3.09
CA PHE A 95 -10.68 -4.08 -2.60
C PHE A 95 -10.13 -2.89 -1.83
N GLN A 96 -9.71 -3.13 -0.58
CA GLN A 96 -8.93 -2.19 0.20
C GLN A 96 -7.49 -2.68 0.29
N TYR A 97 -6.57 -1.76 0.02
CA TYR A 97 -5.15 -1.90 0.27
C TYR A 97 -4.68 -0.83 1.25
N GLN A 98 -4.28 -1.27 2.44
CA GLN A 98 -3.65 -0.43 3.46
C GLN A 98 -2.17 -0.81 3.64
N GLY A 99 -1.29 0.18 3.63
CA GLY A 99 0.14 0.01 3.87
C GLY A 99 0.68 1.09 4.81
N ILE A 100 1.60 0.68 5.69
CA ILE A 100 2.37 1.56 6.58
C ILE A 100 3.85 1.17 6.47
N PHE A 101 4.73 2.15 6.26
CA PHE A 101 6.14 1.91 5.96
C PHE A 101 7.03 3.12 6.34
N ASP A 102 8.35 2.90 6.37
CA ASP A 102 9.32 3.92 6.78
C ASP A 102 9.69 4.94 5.70
N THR A 103 9.57 4.57 4.43
CA THR A 103 9.99 5.43 3.32
C THR A 103 8.87 6.38 2.88
N ASP A 104 9.19 7.44 2.16
CA ASP A 104 8.14 8.21 1.48
C ASP A 104 7.43 7.36 0.40
N PHE A 105 6.30 7.89 -0.10
CA PHE A 105 5.45 7.19 -1.07
C PHE A 105 6.16 6.93 -2.41
N ASP A 106 7.05 7.82 -2.83
CA ASP A 106 7.78 7.67 -4.09
C ASP A 106 8.75 6.50 -4.00
N LYS A 107 9.58 6.48 -2.95
CA LYS A 107 10.54 5.40 -2.72
C LYS A 107 9.83 4.05 -2.53
N TYR A 108 8.72 4.05 -1.80
CA TYR A 108 7.89 2.85 -1.65
C TYR A 108 7.41 2.34 -3.02
N THR A 109 6.93 3.25 -3.88
CA THR A 109 6.43 2.89 -5.21
C THR A 109 7.54 2.37 -6.11
N GLU A 110 8.72 2.98 -6.08
CA GLU A 110 9.90 2.50 -6.82
C GLU A 110 10.28 1.08 -6.40
N ASP A 111 10.36 0.83 -5.09
CA ASP A 111 10.74 -0.48 -4.55
C ASP A 111 9.68 -1.54 -4.87
N ALA A 112 8.39 -1.18 -4.80
CA ALA A 112 7.29 -2.06 -5.18
C ALA A 112 7.37 -2.45 -6.66
N VAL A 113 7.63 -1.48 -7.55
CA VAL A 113 7.79 -1.75 -8.99
C VAL A 113 8.98 -2.68 -9.25
N GLN A 114 10.12 -2.45 -8.59
CA GLN A 114 11.30 -3.31 -8.75
C GLN A 114 11.04 -4.74 -8.23
N LEU A 115 10.44 -4.86 -7.05
CA LEU A 115 10.10 -6.13 -6.43
C LEU A 115 9.15 -6.96 -7.31
N PHE A 116 8.08 -6.34 -7.80
CA PHE A 116 7.10 -7.02 -8.63
C PHE A 116 7.66 -7.40 -10.01
N SER A 117 8.57 -6.60 -10.55
CA SER A 117 9.29 -6.95 -11.78
C SER A 117 10.22 -8.17 -11.56
N ALA A 118 10.90 -8.24 -10.42
CA ALA A 118 11.82 -9.35 -10.11
C ALA A 118 11.09 -10.66 -9.76
N THR A 119 9.92 -10.59 -9.14
CA THR A 119 9.13 -11.76 -8.71
C THR A 119 8.15 -12.25 -9.78
N GLY A 120 7.91 -11.47 -10.83
CA GLY A 120 6.88 -11.76 -11.84
C GLY A 120 5.45 -11.57 -11.31
N ILE A 121 5.28 -11.09 -10.08
CA ILE A 121 3.98 -10.85 -9.47
C ILE A 121 3.37 -9.61 -10.13
N THR A 122 2.31 -9.79 -10.91
CA THR A 122 1.64 -8.69 -11.60
C THR A 122 0.87 -7.79 -10.63
N THR A 123 0.68 -6.53 -10.98
CA THR A 123 -0.06 -5.57 -10.14
C THR A 123 -1.56 -5.89 -10.03
N VAL A 124 -2.08 -5.90 -8.80
CA VAL A 124 -3.52 -6.05 -8.50
C VAL A 124 -4.35 -4.90 -9.05
N PHE A 125 -3.77 -3.72 -9.19
CA PHE A 125 -4.48 -2.48 -9.52
C PHE A 125 -5.20 -2.54 -10.88
N THR A 126 -4.68 -3.32 -11.84
CA THR A 126 -5.32 -3.48 -13.16
C THR A 126 -6.70 -4.13 -13.09
N ASN A 127 -7.01 -4.84 -12.00
CA ASN A 127 -8.30 -5.48 -11.73
C ASN A 127 -9.31 -4.52 -11.07
N LEU A 128 -8.95 -3.27 -10.80
CA LEU A 128 -9.76 -2.30 -10.08
C LEU A 128 -10.29 -1.20 -11.02
N GLU A 129 -11.52 -0.74 -10.78
CA GLU A 129 -12.11 0.38 -11.48
C GLU A 129 -11.29 1.67 -11.24
N GLY A 130 -11.19 2.53 -12.25
CA GLY A 130 -10.40 3.78 -12.17
C GLY A 130 -8.89 3.62 -12.41
N PHE A 131 -8.36 2.40 -12.40
CA PHE A 131 -6.94 2.13 -12.69
C PHE A 131 -6.70 1.74 -14.15
N PRO A 132 -5.58 2.20 -14.75
CA PRO A 132 -5.25 1.91 -16.14
C PRO A 132 -5.03 0.41 -16.37
N ALA A 133 -5.37 -0.05 -17.57
CA ALA A 133 -4.94 -1.37 -18.02
C ALA A 133 -3.41 -1.35 -18.27
N LEU A 134 -2.77 -2.51 -18.15
CA LEU A 134 -1.41 -2.70 -18.66
C LEU A 134 -1.45 -2.36 -20.16
N ARG A 135 -0.60 -1.42 -20.58
CA ARG A 135 -0.39 -1.17 -22.01
C ARG A 135 0.33 -2.40 -22.57
N THR A 136 -0.36 -3.17 -23.40
CA THR A 136 0.22 -4.21 -24.26
C THR A 136 1.03 -3.58 -25.38
#